data_AF-A0A7V5PXA3-F1
#
_entry.id   AF-A0A7V5PXA3-F1
#
_cell.length_a   1.000
_cell.length_b   1.000
_cell.length_c   1.000
_cell.angle_alpha   90.00
_cell.angle_beta   90.00
_cell.angle_gamma   90.00
#
_symmetry.space_group_name_H-M   'P 1'
#
loop_
_entity.id
_entity.type
_entity.pdbx_description
1 polymer ?
#
loop_
_entity_poly.entity_id
_entity_poly.type
_entity_poly.pdbx_seq_one_letter_code
_entity_poly.pdbx_strand_id
1 'polypeptide(L)'
;MVTKRKTGRVVRSGRGMAAYEYDVIVVGGGHAGAEAAAAASRLGASTALLTTNLDTVAHMSCNPAIGGVAKGQIVREIDALGGLMGRAIDATGIQFRLLNRRKGPAMHGPRAQADKRAYQWEVRRLLEEQPGLALRQEVVTDLLVESRAGKERIAGVRVGGGAEYRARAVVLTTGTFLQAIMHTGESRVAGGRAGEGTTRGISAALQRWGFRLE
;
A
#
# COMPACT_ATOMS: atom_id res chain seq x y z
N MET A 1 -18.23 20.96 10.66
CA MET A 1 -17.53 21.72 9.61
C MET A 1 -16.08 21.21 9.55
N VAL A 2 -15.81 20.14 8.79
CA VAL A 2 -14.45 19.57 8.70
C VAL A 2 -13.64 20.45 7.74
N THR A 3 -12.74 21.26 8.28
CA THR A 3 -11.77 22.00 7.48
C THR A 3 -10.93 21.01 6.67
N LYS A 4 -11.12 20.95 5.35
CA LYS A 4 -10.26 20.18 4.43
C LYS A 4 -8.83 20.72 4.59
N ARG A 5 -7.98 20.05 5.37
CA ARG A 5 -6.53 20.30 5.33
C ARG A 5 -6.08 19.98 3.90
N LYS A 6 -5.39 20.91 3.25
CA LYS A 6 -4.79 20.67 1.93
C LYS A 6 -3.82 19.49 2.05
N THR A 7 -4.01 18.47 1.22
CA THR A 7 -3.15 17.30 1.13
C THR A 7 -1.83 17.65 0.44
N GLY A 8 -0.73 17.60 1.20
CA GLY A 8 0.61 17.86 0.71
C GLY A 8 0.92 19.34 0.44
N ARG A 9 2.02 19.85 1.00
CA ARG A 9 2.52 21.19 0.66
C ARG A 9 3.60 21.05 -0.41
N VAL A 10 3.48 21.82 -1.50
CA VAL A 10 4.57 21.95 -2.48
C VAL A 10 5.60 22.93 -1.91
N VAL A 11 6.85 22.50 -1.83
CA VAL A 11 7.98 23.30 -1.34
C VAL A 11 9.05 23.32 -2.43
N ARG A 12 9.74 24.45 -2.60
CA ARG A 12 10.91 24.51 -3.48
C ARG A 12 12.09 23.87 -2.75
N SER A 13 12.69 22.83 -3.35
CA SER A 13 13.98 22.34 -2.85
C SER A 13 15.09 23.34 -3.19
N GLY A 14 16.14 23.41 -2.37
CA GLY A 14 17.31 24.25 -2.60
C GLY A 14 18.12 23.91 -3.87
N ARG A 15 17.71 22.89 -4.64
CA ARG A 15 18.34 22.44 -5.89
C ARG A 15 17.45 22.59 -7.14
N GLY A 16 16.32 23.29 -7.06
CA GLY A 16 15.42 23.49 -8.20
C GLY A 16 14.50 22.30 -8.54
N MET A 17 14.59 21.18 -7.81
CA MET A 17 13.66 20.06 -7.91
C MET A 17 12.37 20.33 -7.10
N ALA A 18 11.24 19.79 -7.58
CA ALA A 18 9.98 19.82 -6.86
C ALA A 18 10.07 18.96 -5.59
N ALA A 19 9.68 19.53 -4.45
CA ALA A 19 9.53 18.80 -3.19
C ALA A 19 8.09 18.84 -2.69
N TYR A 20 7.61 17.71 -2.18
CA TYR A 20 6.29 17.58 -1.57
C TYR A 20 6.45 17.15 -0.11
N GLU A 21 5.71 17.78 0.80
CA GLU A 21 5.76 17.45 2.23
C GLU A 21 4.50 16.72 2.71
N TYR A 22 4.71 15.61 3.42
CA TYR A 22 3.68 14.81 4.07
C TYR A 22 4.15 14.41 5.48
N ASP A 23 3.22 13.99 6.33
CA ASP A 23 3.57 13.40 7.62
C ASP A 23 4.00 11.94 7.45
N VAL A 24 3.26 11.20 6.61
CA VAL A 24 3.48 9.78 6.29
C VAL A 24 3.49 9.57 4.78
N ILE A 25 4.44 8.79 4.29
CA ILE A 25 4.45 8.28 2.91
C ILE A 25 4.29 6.77 2.95
N VAL A 26 3.36 6.24 2.16
CA VAL A 26 3.15 4.80 1.96
C VAL A 26 3.57 4.46 0.54
N VAL A 27 4.46 3.48 0.39
CA VAL A 27 5.01 3.05 -0.89
C VAL A 27 4.43 1.70 -1.29
N GLY A 28 3.65 1.69 -2.37
CA GLY A 28 3.00 0.52 -2.95
C GLY A 28 1.50 0.50 -2.66
N GLY A 29 0.67 0.53 -3.72
CA GLY A 29 -0.79 0.52 -3.62
C GLY A 29 -1.43 -0.85 -3.37
N GLY A 30 -0.73 -1.81 -2.74
CA GLY A 30 -1.29 -3.14 -2.45
C GLY A 30 -2.30 -3.12 -1.29
N HIS A 31 -2.81 -4.30 -0.91
CA HIS A 31 -3.74 -4.44 0.22
C HIS A 31 -3.20 -3.82 1.52
N ALA A 32 -1.92 -4.08 1.84
CA ALA A 32 -1.27 -3.50 3.01
C ALA A 32 -1.10 -1.98 2.90
N GLY A 33 -0.73 -1.47 1.72
CA GLY A 33 -0.54 -0.04 1.49
C GLY A 33 -1.86 0.74 1.55
N ALA A 34 -2.95 0.16 1.05
CA ALA A 34 -4.29 0.72 1.15
C ALA A 34 -4.71 0.90 2.62
N GLU A 35 -4.61 -0.14 3.44
CA GLU A 35 -4.94 -0.06 4.87
C GLU A 35 -4.02 0.90 5.62
N ALA A 36 -2.70 0.86 5.37
CA ALA A 36 -1.74 1.74 6.03
C ALA A 36 -2.00 3.22 5.71
N ALA A 37 -2.28 3.54 4.43
CA ALA A 37 -2.55 4.90 3.99
C ALA A 37 -3.87 5.43 4.56
N ALA A 38 -4.93 4.60 4.54
CA ALA A 38 -6.21 4.95 5.12
C ALA A 38 -6.12 5.16 6.64
N ALA A 39 -5.41 4.27 7.35
CA ALA A 39 -5.21 4.36 8.79
C ALA A 39 -4.44 5.63 9.18
N ALA A 40 -3.29 5.90 8.54
CA ALA A 40 -2.48 7.09 8.82
C ALA A 40 -3.29 8.38 8.59
N SER A 41 -3.99 8.46 7.45
CA SER A 41 -4.82 9.61 7.11
C SER A 41 -5.99 9.80 8.07
N ARG A 42 -6.63 8.72 8.52
CA ARG A 42 -7.73 8.77 9.49
C ARG A 42 -7.29 9.23 10.87
N LEU A 43 -6.05 8.93 11.26
CA LEU A 43 -5.42 9.46 12.48
C LEU A 43 -5.00 10.94 12.34
N GLY A 44 -5.27 11.57 11.19
CA GLY A 44 -5.07 13.01 10.96
C GLY A 44 -3.73 13.36 10.32
N ALA A 45 -2.92 12.38 9.92
CA ALA A 45 -1.66 12.60 9.23
C ALA A 45 -1.89 12.97 7.76
N SER A 46 -1.24 14.03 7.27
CA SER A 46 -1.16 14.28 5.82
C SER A 46 -0.40 13.13 5.18
N THR A 47 -1.08 12.32 4.36
CA THR A 47 -0.54 11.04 3.87
C THR A 47 -0.45 11.02 2.35
N ALA A 48 0.64 10.48 1.81
CA ALA A 48 0.75 10.17 0.38
C ALA A 48 0.84 8.65 0.17
N LEU A 49 -0.02 8.08 -0.66
CA LEU A 49 0.12 6.73 -1.19
C LEU A 49 0.76 6.81 -2.58
N LEU A 50 2.00 6.37 -2.69
CA LEU A 50 2.76 6.32 -3.93
C LEU A 50 2.67 4.92 -4.52
N THR A 51 2.25 4.81 -5.77
CA THR A 51 2.11 3.53 -6.47
C THR A 51 2.57 3.65 -7.91
N THR A 52 3.10 2.58 -8.50
CA THR A 52 3.56 2.60 -9.89
C THR A 52 2.40 2.74 -10.89
N ASN A 53 1.22 2.25 -10.51
CA ASN A 53 0.00 2.35 -11.30
C ASN A 53 -1.21 2.54 -10.36
N LEU A 54 -1.99 3.59 -10.59
CA LEU A 54 -3.22 3.86 -9.83
C LEU A 54 -4.36 2.91 -10.21
N ASP A 55 -4.32 2.36 -11.42
CA ASP A 55 -5.27 1.37 -11.92
C ASP A 55 -4.97 -0.05 -11.42
N THR A 56 -3.99 -0.25 -10.53
CA THR A 56 -3.74 -1.55 -9.88
C THR A 56 -3.80 -1.48 -8.34
N VAL A 57 -4.32 -0.38 -7.79
CA VAL A 57 -4.52 -0.22 -6.34
C VAL A 57 -5.43 -1.33 -5.80
N ALA A 58 -4.94 -2.06 -4.79
CA ALA A 58 -5.62 -3.21 -4.17
C ALA A 58 -6.00 -4.34 -5.15
N HIS A 59 -5.27 -4.48 -6.26
CA HIS A 59 -5.53 -5.54 -7.23
C HIS A 59 -5.35 -6.95 -6.64
N MET A 60 -6.38 -7.79 -6.81
CA MET A 60 -6.42 -9.20 -6.38
C MET A 60 -5.65 -10.11 -7.34
N SER A 61 -4.34 -10.22 -7.13
CA SER A 61 -3.45 -10.91 -8.08
C SER A 61 -3.55 -12.43 -8.06
N CYS A 62 -4.07 -13.01 -6.98
CA CYS A 62 -4.19 -14.46 -6.81
C CYS A 62 -5.67 -14.86 -6.78
N ASN A 63 -6.19 -15.26 -5.62
CA ASN A 63 -7.55 -15.76 -5.45
C ASN A 63 -8.59 -14.62 -5.49
N PRO A 64 -9.70 -14.72 -6.25
CA PRO A 64 -10.83 -13.79 -6.18
C PRO A 64 -11.66 -13.97 -4.89
N ALA A 65 -11.02 -13.96 -3.72
CA ALA A 65 -11.71 -14.22 -2.46
C ALA A 65 -11.06 -13.51 -1.27
N ILE A 66 -11.90 -13.08 -0.32
CA ILE A 66 -11.50 -12.54 0.98
C ILE A 66 -12.04 -13.43 2.09
N GLY A 67 -11.28 -13.56 3.17
CA GLY A 67 -11.61 -14.41 4.30
C GLY A 67 -11.19 -15.87 4.13
N GLY A 68 -11.77 -16.75 4.93
CA GLY A 68 -11.32 -18.14 5.13
C GLY A 68 -11.21 -18.48 6.61
N VAL A 69 -10.61 -19.63 6.94
CA VAL A 69 -10.61 -20.16 8.31
C VAL A 69 -9.93 -19.25 9.33
N ALA A 70 -8.77 -18.66 9.01
CA ALA A 70 -8.12 -17.66 9.85
C ALA A 70 -8.25 -16.24 9.26
N LYS A 71 -8.22 -16.16 7.92
CA LYS A 71 -8.32 -14.90 7.18
C LYS A 71 -9.64 -14.18 7.44
N GLY A 72 -10.74 -14.90 7.68
CA GLY A 72 -12.05 -14.30 7.96
C GLY A 72 -12.06 -13.50 9.25
N GLN A 73 -11.36 -13.99 10.27
CA GLN A 73 -11.24 -13.36 11.58
C GLN A 73 -10.37 -12.10 11.47
N ILE A 74 -9.22 -12.19 10.78
CA ILE A 74 -8.36 -11.03 10.54
C ILE A 74 -9.12 -9.95 9.76
N VAL A 75 -9.95 -10.31 8.77
CA VAL A 75 -10.79 -9.33 8.05
C VAL A 75 -11.76 -8.64 8.99
N ARG A 76 -12.37 -9.36 9.93
CA ARG A 76 -13.28 -8.80 10.95
C ARG A 76 -12.54 -7.91 11.94
N GLU A 77 -11.32 -8.27 12.32
CA GLU A 77 -10.47 -7.45 13.19
C GLU A 77 -10.05 -6.14 12.50
N ILE A 78 -9.65 -6.22 11.22
CA ILE A 78 -9.37 -5.05 10.39
C ILE A 78 -10.60 -4.15 10.33
N ASP A 79 -11.78 -4.70 10.07
CA ASP A 79 -13.04 -3.96 10.04
C ASP A 79 -13.37 -3.30 11.38
N ALA A 80 -13.18 -4.01 12.49
CA ALA A 80 -13.38 -3.49 13.85
C ALA A 80 -12.43 -2.33 14.18
N LEU A 81 -11.20 -2.33 13.62
CA LEU A 81 -10.25 -1.23 13.72
C LEU A 81 -10.54 -0.09 12.70
N GLY A 82 -11.62 -0.21 11.94
CA GLY A 82 -12.08 0.76 10.94
C GLY A 82 -11.43 0.60 9.56
N GLY A 83 -10.77 -0.52 9.28
CA GLY A 83 -10.12 -0.78 8.00
C GLY A 83 -11.08 -0.82 6.80
N LEU A 84 -10.50 -0.94 5.60
CA LEU A 84 -11.23 -0.90 4.34
C LEU A 84 -11.72 -2.29 3.90
N MET A 85 -10.96 -3.34 4.21
CA MET A 85 -11.13 -4.68 3.64
C MET A 85 -12.52 -5.28 3.87
N GLY A 86 -13.08 -5.15 5.08
CA GLY A 86 -14.41 -5.64 5.42
C GLY A 86 -15.52 -4.95 4.61
N ARG A 87 -15.50 -3.62 4.60
CA ARG A 87 -16.44 -2.80 3.82
C ARG A 87 -16.35 -3.06 2.32
N ALA A 88 -15.13 -3.16 1.80
CA ALA A 88 -14.90 -3.39 0.38
C ALA A 88 -15.40 -4.77 -0.08
N ILE A 89 -15.19 -5.82 0.73
CA ILE A 89 -15.70 -7.16 0.37
C ILE A 89 -17.22 -7.22 0.47
N ASP A 90 -17.84 -6.58 1.46
CA ASP A 90 -19.30 -6.56 1.57
C ASP A 90 -19.97 -5.85 0.39
N ALA A 91 -19.35 -4.79 -0.13
CA ALA A 91 -19.85 -4.05 -1.29
C ALA A 91 -19.65 -4.77 -2.64
N THR A 92 -18.70 -5.72 -2.73
CA THR A 92 -18.24 -6.29 -4.01
C THR A 92 -18.26 -7.82 -4.05
N GLY A 93 -18.76 -8.44 -2.99
CA GLY A 93 -18.88 -9.87 -2.86
C GLY A 93 -19.98 -10.45 -3.75
N ILE A 94 -19.66 -11.54 -4.45
CA ILE A 94 -20.61 -12.27 -5.31
C ILE A 94 -21.25 -13.44 -4.53
N GLN A 95 -20.50 -14.03 -3.60
CA GLN A 95 -20.97 -15.18 -2.82
C GLN A 95 -20.35 -15.16 -1.43
N PHE A 96 -21.18 -15.32 -0.39
CA PHE A 96 -20.76 -15.38 1.01
C PHE A 96 -21.00 -16.77 1.59
N ARG A 97 -20.03 -17.31 2.33
CA ARG A 97 -20.14 -18.61 3.01
C ARG A 97 -19.43 -18.58 4.35
N LEU A 98 -20.07 -19.17 5.35
CA LEU A 98 -19.45 -19.47 6.63
C LEU A 98 -18.79 -20.87 6.56
N LEU A 99 -17.47 -20.91 6.66
CA LEU A 99 -16.71 -22.17 6.75
C LEU A 99 -16.84 -22.78 8.15
N ASN A 100 -16.69 -24.10 8.24
CA ASN A 100 -16.79 -24.85 9.50
C ASN A 100 -18.11 -24.67 10.27
N ARG A 101 -19.22 -24.38 9.58
CA ARG A 101 -20.53 -24.11 10.19
C ARG A 101 -21.04 -25.20 11.14
N ARG A 102 -20.66 -26.47 10.93
CA ARG A 102 -21.02 -27.61 11.80
C ARG A 102 -20.19 -27.72 13.08
N LYS A 103 -19.10 -26.94 13.21
CA LYS A 103 -18.25 -26.86 14.40
C LYS A 103 -18.72 -25.70 15.29
N GLY A 104 -18.10 -25.56 16.48
CA GLY A 104 -18.41 -24.45 17.39
C GLY A 104 -17.98 -23.07 16.84
N PRO A 105 -18.52 -21.96 17.39
CA PRO A 105 -18.29 -20.59 16.92
C PRO A 105 -16.81 -20.20 16.80
N ALA A 106 -15.96 -20.68 17.70
CA ALA A 106 -14.51 -20.44 17.67
C ALA A 106 -13.83 -20.95 16.38
N MET A 107 -14.45 -21.91 15.68
CA MET A 107 -13.93 -22.50 14.44
C MET A 107 -14.51 -21.88 13.17
N HIS A 108 -15.51 -20.99 13.28
CA HIS A 108 -16.21 -20.40 12.14
C HIS A 108 -15.33 -19.41 11.40
N GLY A 109 -15.23 -19.56 10.08
CA GLY A 109 -14.41 -18.68 9.24
C GLY A 109 -15.24 -18.06 8.11
N PRO A 110 -15.62 -16.77 8.18
CA PRO A 110 -16.35 -16.12 7.10
C PRO A 110 -15.45 -15.99 5.86
N ARG A 111 -16.02 -16.28 4.70
CA ARG A 111 -15.35 -16.19 3.40
C ARG A 111 -16.32 -15.66 2.34
N ALA A 112 -15.82 -14.79 1.48
CA ALA A 112 -16.57 -14.30 0.33
C ALA A 112 -15.75 -14.43 -0.96
N GLN A 113 -16.41 -14.80 -2.06
CA GLN A 113 -15.87 -14.60 -3.41
C GLN A 113 -16.12 -13.14 -3.80
N ALA A 114 -15.12 -12.50 -4.41
CA ALA A 114 -15.18 -11.11 -4.82
C ALA A 114 -15.22 -10.99 -6.34
N ASP A 115 -15.96 -10.01 -6.86
CA ASP A 115 -15.65 -9.47 -8.17
C ASP A 115 -14.32 -8.72 -8.05
N LYS A 116 -13.26 -9.23 -8.70
CA LYS A 116 -11.92 -8.65 -8.58
C LYS A 116 -11.87 -7.18 -9.00
N ARG A 117 -12.59 -6.82 -10.07
CA ARG A 117 -12.54 -5.48 -10.64
C ARG A 117 -13.38 -4.53 -9.79
N ALA A 118 -14.56 -4.95 -9.36
CA ALA A 118 -15.37 -4.15 -8.45
C ALA A 118 -14.66 -3.92 -7.11
N TYR A 119 -14.02 -4.96 -6.52
CA TYR A 119 -13.25 -4.82 -5.28
C TYR A 119 -12.14 -3.77 -5.42
N GLN A 120 -11.41 -3.84 -6.52
CA GLN A 120 -10.35 -2.89 -6.82
C GLN A 120 -10.87 -1.45 -6.91
N TRP A 121 -11.97 -1.25 -7.64
CA TRP A 121 -12.60 0.07 -7.77
C TRP A 121 -13.15 0.59 -6.45
N GLU A 122 -13.75 -0.27 -5.64
CA GLU A 122 -14.31 0.13 -4.35
C GLU A 122 -13.20 0.55 -3.38
N VAL A 123 -12.11 -0.21 -3.28
CA VAL A 123 -10.97 0.20 -2.44
C VAL A 123 -10.37 1.51 -2.94
N ARG A 124 -10.19 1.68 -4.26
CA ARG A 124 -9.70 2.94 -4.84
C ARG A 124 -10.62 4.10 -4.49
N ARG A 125 -11.93 3.95 -4.68
CA ARG A 125 -12.93 4.97 -4.33
C ARG A 125 -12.85 5.36 -2.86
N LEU A 126 -12.79 4.38 -1.95
CA LEU A 126 -12.66 4.61 -0.51
C LEU A 126 -11.37 5.37 -0.15
N LEU A 127 -10.27 5.12 -0.86
CA LEU A 127 -9.00 5.84 -0.66
C LEU A 127 -9.04 7.26 -1.24
N GLU A 128 -9.64 7.45 -2.41
CA GLU A 128 -9.79 8.77 -3.05
C GLU A 128 -10.72 9.70 -2.24
N GLU A 129 -11.72 9.13 -1.56
CA GLU A 129 -12.63 9.85 -0.67
C GLU A 129 -12.07 10.10 0.73
N GLN A 130 -10.98 9.43 1.13
CA GLN A 130 -10.39 9.55 2.46
C GLN A 130 -9.76 10.96 2.66
N PRO A 131 -10.27 11.79 3.58
CA PRO A 131 -9.73 13.13 3.78
C PRO A 131 -8.31 13.10 4.35
N GLY A 132 -7.39 13.85 3.74
CA GLY A 132 -5.99 13.90 4.18
C GLY A 132 -5.07 12.88 3.47
N LEU A 133 -5.61 12.09 2.53
CA LEU A 133 -4.86 11.15 1.72
C LEU A 133 -4.72 11.63 0.27
N ALA A 134 -3.51 11.62 -0.27
CA ALA A 134 -3.23 11.85 -1.68
C ALA A 134 -2.73 10.56 -2.35
N LEU A 135 -3.33 10.20 -3.48
CA LEU A 135 -2.86 9.11 -4.32
C LEU A 135 -1.98 9.68 -5.42
N ARG A 136 -0.79 9.11 -5.63
CA ARG A 136 0.17 9.58 -6.64
C ARG A 136 0.73 8.40 -7.39
N GLN A 137 0.72 8.50 -8.72
CA GLN A 137 1.38 7.54 -9.57
C GLN A 137 2.86 7.90 -9.69
N GLU A 138 3.70 7.17 -8.96
CA GLU A 138 5.12 7.43 -8.86
C GLU A 138 5.90 6.12 -8.72
N VAL A 139 7.06 6.06 -9.36
CA VAL A 139 8.04 4.98 -9.15
C VAL A 139 9.05 5.45 -8.13
N VAL A 140 9.02 4.89 -6.92
CA VAL A 140 9.99 5.24 -5.88
C VAL A 140 11.33 4.58 -6.17
N THR A 141 12.39 5.37 -6.24
CA THR A 141 13.73 4.93 -6.63
C THR A 141 14.72 4.96 -5.49
N ASP A 142 14.48 5.76 -4.43
CA ASP A 142 15.43 5.87 -3.32
C ASP A 142 14.77 6.26 -1.99
N LEU A 143 15.45 5.96 -0.87
CA LEU A 143 15.09 6.41 0.46
C LEU A 143 15.96 7.62 0.85
N LEU A 144 15.32 8.70 1.27
CA LEU A 144 16.00 9.88 1.79
C LEU A 144 16.21 9.69 3.28
N VAL A 145 17.45 9.74 3.73
CA VAL A 145 17.81 9.65 5.16
C VAL A 145 18.71 10.82 5.49
N GLU A 146 18.44 11.45 6.63
CA GLU A 146 19.23 12.54 7.18
C GLU A 146 19.95 12.06 8.43
N SER A 147 21.21 12.45 8.56
CA SER A 147 22.00 12.17 9.76
C SER A 147 22.00 13.40 10.67
N ARG A 148 21.49 13.25 11.89
CA ARG A 148 21.43 14.34 12.88
C ARG A 148 21.94 13.84 14.22
N ALA A 149 22.96 14.51 14.76
CA ALA A 149 23.60 14.16 16.03
C ALA A 149 24.01 12.68 16.11
N GLY A 150 24.58 12.14 15.03
CA GLY A 150 25.02 10.74 14.94
C GLY A 150 23.90 9.71 14.82
N LYS A 151 22.64 10.13 14.63
CA LYS A 151 21.50 9.24 14.40
C LYS A 151 20.95 9.42 12.99
N GLU A 152 20.75 8.31 12.32
CA GLU A 152 20.10 8.25 11.01
C GLU A 152 18.59 8.30 11.19
N ARG A 153 17.92 9.11 10.37
CA ARG A 153 16.46 9.24 10.38
C ARG A 153 15.93 9.32 8.96
N ILE A 154 14.86 8.56 8.69
CA ILE A 154 14.12 8.70 7.44
C ILE A 154 13.60 10.14 7.28
N ALA A 155 13.84 10.71 6.10
CA ALA A 155 13.43 12.05 5.70
C ALA A 155 12.46 12.04 4.51
N GLY A 156 12.21 10.87 3.91
CA GLY A 156 11.26 10.71 2.80
C GLY A 156 11.76 9.75 1.73
N VAL A 157 11.31 9.96 0.50
CA VAL A 157 11.68 9.15 -0.66
C VAL A 157 11.93 10.00 -1.89
N ARG A 158 12.71 9.48 -2.84
CA ARG A 158 12.90 10.04 -4.18
C ARG A 158 12.19 9.18 -5.21
N VAL A 159 11.60 9.83 -6.20
CA VAL A 159 10.90 9.15 -7.31
C VAL A 159 11.68 9.24 -8.62
N GLY A 160 11.31 8.43 -9.61
CA GLY A 160 11.99 8.35 -10.91
C GLY A 160 12.04 9.68 -11.67
N GLY A 161 11.03 10.54 -11.49
CA GLY A 161 11.01 11.91 -12.05
C GLY A 161 11.93 12.91 -11.33
N GLY A 162 12.72 12.46 -10.35
CA GLY A 162 13.63 13.29 -9.57
C GLY A 162 12.97 14.09 -8.44
N ALA A 163 11.64 14.18 -8.37
CA ALA A 163 10.97 14.84 -7.25
C ALA A 163 11.29 14.16 -5.90
N GLU A 164 11.31 14.96 -4.84
CA GLU A 164 11.48 14.46 -3.48
C GLU A 164 10.16 14.56 -2.71
N TYR A 165 9.74 13.44 -2.12
CA TYR A 165 8.60 13.39 -1.23
C TYR A 165 9.14 13.28 0.20
N ARG A 166 9.07 14.37 0.97
CA ARG A 166 9.58 14.45 2.34
C ARG A 166 8.53 14.00 3.34
N ALA A 167 8.92 13.18 4.31
CA ALA A 167 8.06 12.76 5.41
C ALA A 167 8.86 12.31 6.64
N ARG A 168 8.18 12.30 7.79
CA ARG A 168 8.75 11.84 9.06
C ARG A 168 8.70 10.33 9.23
N ALA A 169 7.84 9.66 8.47
CA ALA A 169 7.69 8.22 8.43
C ALA A 169 7.42 7.74 7.00
N VAL A 170 7.98 6.58 6.66
CA VAL A 170 7.76 5.89 5.39
C VAL A 170 7.35 4.46 5.69
N VAL A 171 6.26 3.99 5.08
CA VAL A 171 5.78 2.60 5.14
C VAL A 171 6.03 1.95 3.80
N LEU A 172 6.85 0.89 3.77
CA LEU A 172 7.15 0.14 2.55
C LEU A 172 6.22 -1.07 2.44
N THR A 173 5.39 -1.11 1.40
CA THR A 173 4.47 -2.20 1.07
C THR A 173 4.65 -2.64 -0.38
N THR A 174 5.89 -2.97 -0.73
CA THR A 174 6.33 -3.28 -2.10
C THR A 174 5.78 -4.60 -2.65
N GLY A 175 5.10 -5.41 -1.84
CA GLY A 175 4.47 -6.65 -2.26
C GLY A 175 5.44 -7.58 -2.98
N THR A 176 5.02 -8.12 -4.12
CA THR A 176 5.83 -9.03 -4.94
C THR A 176 6.73 -8.31 -5.94
N PHE A 177 7.02 -7.01 -5.78
CA PHE A 177 7.70 -6.21 -6.82
C PHE A 177 9.19 -5.95 -6.56
N LEU A 178 9.65 -6.09 -5.32
CA LEU A 178 11.03 -5.81 -4.93
C LEU A 178 11.94 -6.94 -5.46
N GLN A 179 12.88 -6.63 -6.37
CA GLN A 179 13.80 -7.60 -6.99
C GLN A 179 13.12 -8.85 -7.60
N ALA A 180 11.86 -8.73 -7.99
CA ALA A 180 11.05 -9.87 -8.37
C ALA A 180 11.41 -10.49 -9.72
N ILE A 181 11.39 -11.82 -9.75
CA ILE A 181 11.56 -12.67 -10.92
C ILE A 181 10.37 -13.62 -11.00
N MET A 182 9.69 -13.61 -12.15
CA MET A 182 8.62 -14.56 -12.47
C MET A 182 9.21 -15.80 -13.14
N HIS A 183 8.74 -16.97 -12.70
CA HIS A 183 9.16 -18.26 -13.22
C HIS A 183 8.01 -18.95 -13.97
N THR A 184 8.25 -19.35 -15.21
CA THR A 184 7.32 -20.13 -16.03
C THR A 184 8.07 -21.31 -16.63
N GLY A 185 7.99 -22.47 -15.98
CA GLY A 185 8.89 -23.59 -16.28
C GLY A 185 10.35 -23.15 -16.06
N GLU A 186 11.18 -23.28 -17.10
CA GLU A 186 12.59 -22.85 -17.06
C GLU A 186 12.77 -21.35 -17.35
N SER A 187 11.75 -20.68 -17.91
CA SER A 187 11.82 -19.27 -18.26
C SER A 187 11.76 -18.37 -17.04
N ARG A 188 12.62 -17.34 -17.02
CA ARG A 188 12.74 -16.34 -15.94
C ARG A 188 12.61 -14.95 -16.53
N VAL A 189 11.60 -14.20 -16.07
CA VAL A 189 11.34 -12.83 -16.51
C VAL A 189 11.33 -11.90 -15.31
N ALA A 190 12.05 -10.78 -15.37
CA ALA A 190 12.00 -9.78 -14.31
C ALA A 190 10.62 -9.11 -14.28
N GLY A 191 9.95 -9.15 -13.13
CA GLY A 191 8.63 -8.55 -12.97
C GLY A 191 7.97 -8.95 -11.67
N GLY A 192 7.15 -8.06 -11.12
CA GLY A 192 6.44 -8.33 -9.86
C GLY A 192 5.13 -9.09 -10.04
N ARG A 193 4.48 -8.87 -11.19
CA ARG A 193 3.25 -9.52 -11.65
C ARG A 193 3.28 -9.62 -13.16
N ALA A 194 2.46 -10.49 -13.74
CA ALA A 194 2.38 -10.63 -15.19
C ALA A 194 2.05 -9.28 -15.84
N GLY A 195 2.94 -8.79 -16.70
CA GLY A 195 2.81 -7.49 -17.37
C GLY A 195 3.27 -6.27 -16.56
N GLU A 196 3.72 -6.45 -15.30
CA GLU A 196 4.22 -5.35 -14.45
C GLU A 196 5.72 -5.51 -14.14
N GLY A 197 6.49 -4.42 -14.29
CA GLY A 197 7.93 -4.41 -14.06
C GLY A 197 8.36 -4.63 -12.61
N THR A 198 9.66 -4.80 -12.40
CA THR A 198 10.28 -4.94 -11.07
C THR A 198 10.85 -3.61 -10.56
N THR A 199 10.96 -3.43 -9.24
CA THR A 199 11.62 -2.26 -8.65
C THR A 199 12.99 -2.64 -8.09
N ARG A 200 14.06 -1.99 -8.58
CA ARG A 200 15.44 -2.22 -8.12
C ARG A 200 15.97 -1.15 -7.16
N GLY A 201 15.47 0.09 -7.28
CA GLY A 201 15.98 1.24 -6.52
C GLY A 201 15.84 1.09 -5.00
N ILE A 202 14.65 0.67 -4.54
CA ILE A 202 14.38 0.46 -3.11
C ILE A 202 15.27 -0.64 -2.52
N SER A 203 15.53 -1.74 -3.23
CA SER A 203 16.40 -2.81 -2.73
C SER A 203 17.81 -2.30 -2.49
N ALA A 204 18.37 -1.56 -3.44
CA ALA A 204 19.68 -0.96 -3.30
C ALA A 204 19.71 0.04 -2.13
N ALA A 205 18.64 0.83 -1.93
CA ALA A 205 18.54 1.73 -0.80
C ALA A 205 18.56 0.98 0.54
N LEU A 206 17.76 -0.08 0.69
CA LEU A 206 17.72 -0.90 1.90
C LEU A 206 19.08 -1.54 2.21
N GLN A 207 19.76 -2.09 1.20
CA GLN A 207 21.11 -2.66 1.37
C GLN A 207 22.13 -1.62 1.84
N ARG A 208 22.09 -0.39 1.31
CA ARG A 208 22.98 0.70 1.76
C ARG A 208 22.80 1.06 3.24
N TRP A 209 21.61 0.84 3.78
CA TRP A 209 21.31 1.05 5.21
C TRP A 209 21.43 -0.24 6.05
N GLY A 210 22.12 -1.26 5.53
CA GLY A 210 22.45 -2.47 6.28
C GLY A 210 21.33 -3.50 6.40
N PHE A 211 20.22 -3.35 5.67
CA PHE A 211 19.17 -4.37 5.65
C PHE A 211 19.59 -5.56 4.80
N ARG A 212 19.44 -6.76 5.38
CA ARG A 212 19.58 -8.01 4.64
C ARG A 212 18.35 -8.21 3.74
N LEU A 213 18.60 -8.44 2.46
CA LEU A 213 17.59 -8.85 1.49
C LEU A 213 17.92 -10.29 1.07
N GLU A 214 16.93 -11.17 1.15
CA GLU A 214 17.01 -12.59 0.76
C GLU A 214 16.04 -12.87 -0.38
#